data_AF-A0A453FHD7-F1
#
_entry.id   AF-A0A453FHD7-F1
#
_cell.length_a   1.000
_cell.length_b   1.000
_cell.length_c   1.000
_cell.angle_alpha   90.00
_cell.angle_beta   90.00
_cell.angle_gamma   90.00
#
_symmetry.space_group_name_H-M   'P 1'
#
loop_
_entity.id
_entity.type
_entity.pdbx_description
1 polymer ?
#
loop_
_entity_poly.entity_id
_entity_poly.type
_entity_poly.pdbx_seq_one_letter_code
_entity_poly.pdbx_strand_id
1 'polypeptide(L)'
;LQGTASVVLAGLVAALKLVGGTLAEHTYLFLGAGEAGTGIAELIALEMSRQTKTPIDECRKKIWLVDSKGLIVSTRKESLQHFKKPWAHEHEHVGNLLDAVNAIKPTVLIGTSGKGQTFTQEVVEAISSFNEMPIILALSNPTSQAECTAEQAYTWSKGRAVFATGSPFDPVEYNGKTHVPGQV
;
A
#
# COMPACT_ATOMS: atom_id res chain seq x y z
N LEU A 1 -1.09 16.46 -6.01
CA LEU A 1 -0.32 15.26 -6.41
C LEU A 1 1.03 15.14 -5.70
N GLN A 2 2.00 16.03 -5.96
CA GLN A 2 3.37 15.93 -5.42
C GLN A 2 3.44 15.98 -3.89
N GLY A 3 2.61 16.82 -3.25
CA GLY A 3 2.51 16.87 -1.79
C GLY A 3 2.13 15.52 -1.17
N THR A 4 1.08 14.87 -1.70
CA THR A 4 0.61 13.54 -1.28
C THR A 4 1.70 12.48 -1.43
N ALA A 5 2.42 12.46 -2.57
CA ALA A 5 3.50 11.52 -2.76
C ALA A 5 4.62 11.70 -1.72
N SER A 6 4.99 12.95 -1.43
CA SER A 6 6.05 13.29 -0.46
C SER A 6 5.71 12.86 0.95
N VAL A 7 4.49 13.17 1.43
CA VAL A 7 4.07 12.82 2.80
C VAL A 7 3.91 11.31 2.98
N VAL A 8 3.43 10.58 1.97
CA VAL A 8 3.37 9.11 2.00
C VAL A 8 4.77 8.50 2.03
N LEU A 9 5.70 8.99 1.21
CA LEU A 9 7.09 8.53 1.26
C LEU A 9 7.72 8.80 2.64
N ALA A 10 7.48 9.97 3.23
CA ALA A 10 7.96 10.29 4.57
C ALA A 10 7.39 9.34 5.63
N GLY A 11 6.08 9.03 5.55
CA GLY A 11 5.42 8.06 6.41
C GLY A 11 6.01 6.65 6.27
N LEU A 12 6.29 6.21 5.04
CA LEU A 12 6.97 4.93 4.78
C LEU A 12 8.37 4.91 5.40
N VAL A 13 9.20 5.93 5.15
CA VAL A 13 10.55 6.03 5.73
C VAL A 13 10.51 6.05 7.26
N ALA A 14 9.49 6.68 7.86
CA ALA A 14 9.28 6.62 9.31
C ALA A 14 8.89 5.21 9.78
N ALA A 15 7.99 4.53 9.07
CA ALA A 15 7.58 3.17 9.36
C ALA A 15 8.76 2.18 9.29
N LEU A 16 9.70 2.36 8.36
CA LEU A 16 10.91 1.54 8.25
C LEU A 16 11.81 1.62 9.50
N LYS A 17 11.76 2.71 10.27
CA LYS A 17 12.50 2.79 11.55
C LYS A 17 11.92 1.86 12.62
N LEU A 18 10.64 1.49 12.49
CA LEU A 18 9.96 0.55 13.39
C LEU A 18 10.06 -0.87 12.87
N VAL A 19 9.81 -1.07 11.57
CA VAL A 19 9.78 -2.39 10.94
C VAL A 19 11.18 -2.93 10.63
N GLY A 20 12.16 -2.04 10.46
CA GLY A 20 13.49 -2.35 9.96
C GLY A 20 13.53 -2.42 8.44
N GLY A 21 14.74 -2.55 7.91
CA GLY A 21 15.00 -2.67 6.47
C GLY A 21 15.04 -1.36 5.70
N THR A 22 15.11 -1.48 4.38
CA THR A 22 15.20 -0.40 3.40
C THR A 22 14.03 -0.42 2.43
N LEU A 23 13.75 0.69 1.75
CA LEU A 23 12.66 0.74 0.76
C LEU A 23 12.76 -0.37 -0.30
N ALA A 24 13.98 -0.74 -0.71
CA ALA A 24 14.23 -1.75 -1.74
C ALA A 24 14.01 -3.20 -1.28
N GLU A 25 13.96 -3.45 0.03
CA GLU A 25 13.70 -4.77 0.61
C GLU A 25 12.20 -5.08 0.70
N HIS A 26 11.35 -4.06 0.55
CA HIS A 26 9.91 -4.20 0.63
C HIS A 26 9.25 -4.45 -0.72
N THR A 27 8.11 -5.13 -0.67
CA THR A 27 7.19 -5.31 -1.81
C THR A 27 5.91 -4.53 -1.52
N TYR A 28 5.49 -3.71 -2.48
CA TYR A 28 4.39 -2.77 -2.32
C TYR A 28 3.20 -3.23 -3.16
N LEU A 29 2.00 -3.18 -2.59
CA LEU A 29 0.75 -3.39 -3.29
C LEU A 29 -0.19 -2.20 -3.07
N PHE A 30 -0.65 -1.61 -4.16
CA PHE A 30 -1.63 -0.52 -4.12
C PHE A 30 -3.01 -1.02 -4.50
N LEU A 31 -4.03 -0.61 -3.76
CA LEU A 31 -5.40 -0.57 -4.25
C LEU A 31 -5.70 0.85 -4.76
N GLY A 32 -5.91 0.99 -6.06
CA GLY A 32 -6.05 2.27 -6.73
C GLY A 32 -4.85 2.57 -7.60
N ALA A 33 -5.06 2.60 -8.92
CA ALA A 33 -4.04 2.92 -9.91
C ALA A 33 -4.39 4.22 -10.65
N GLY A 34 -4.90 5.21 -9.92
CA GLY A 34 -5.17 6.55 -10.42
C GLY A 34 -3.94 7.46 -10.29
N GLU A 35 -4.18 8.77 -10.33
CA GLU A 35 -3.14 9.78 -10.21
C GLU A 35 -2.36 9.65 -8.89
N ALA A 36 -3.05 9.59 -7.75
CA ALA A 36 -2.41 9.47 -6.43
C ALA A 36 -1.56 8.20 -6.31
N GLY A 37 -2.15 7.03 -6.58
CA GLY A 37 -1.44 5.75 -6.46
C GLY A 37 -0.21 5.65 -7.36
N THR A 38 -0.33 6.04 -8.63
CA THR A 38 0.82 6.02 -9.57
C THR A 38 1.88 7.08 -9.23
N GLY A 39 1.48 8.26 -8.75
CA GLY A 39 2.42 9.30 -8.31
C GLY A 39 3.20 8.92 -7.06
N ILE A 40 2.55 8.28 -6.08
CA ILE A 40 3.22 7.73 -4.89
C ILE A 40 4.17 6.62 -5.30
N ALA A 41 3.71 5.66 -6.11
CA ALA A 41 4.51 4.54 -6.60
C ALA A 41 5.77 5.01 -7.33
N GLU A 42 5.65 6.05 -8.17
CA GLU A 42 6.78 6.64 -8.88
C GLU A 42 7.79 7.28 -7.94
N LEU A 43 7.32 8.01 -6.91
CA LEU A 43 8.24 8.64 -5.96
C LEU A 43 8.96 7.60 -5.08
N ILE A 44 8.29 6.51 -4.70
CA ILE A 44 8.93 5.37 -4.02
C ILE A 44 9.98 4.73 -4.93
N ALA A 45 9.66 4.46 -6.20
CA ALA A 45 10.60 3.89 -7.17
C ALA A 45 11.81 4.80 -7.39
N LEU A 46 11.59 6.12 -7.49
CA LEU A 46 12.65 7.11 -7.61
C LEU A 46 13.57 7.12 -6.39
N GLU A 47 13.02 7.11 -5.18
CA GLU A 47 13.81 7.08 -3.96
C GLU A 47 14.59 5.77 -3.82
N MET A 48 13.98 4.61 -4.12
CA MET A 48 14.68 3.32 -4.19
C MET A 48 15.84 3.36 -5.19
N SER A 49 15.62 3.93 -6.37
CA SER A 49 16.64 4.08 -7.42
C SER A 49 17.80 4.94 -6.94
N ARG A 50 17.52 6.07 -6.26
CA ARG A 50 18.55 6.95 -5.71
C ARG A 50 19.37 6.28 -4.61
N GLN A 51 18.73 5.59 -3.68
CA GLN A 51 19.40 4.92 -2.56
C GLN A 51 20.27 3.76 -3.03
N THR A 52 19.78 2.96 -3.98
CA THR A 52 20.46 1.73 -4.43
C THR A 52 21.35 1.92 -5.65
N LYS A 53 21.25 3.07 -6.34
CA LYS A 53 21.84 3.32 -7.67
C LYS A 53 21.37 2.34 -8.75
N THR A 54 20.22 1.70 -8.54
CA THR A 54 19.60 0.78 -9.50
C THR A 54 18.73 1.58 -10.47
N PRO A 55 18.65 1.21 -11.77
CA PRO A 55 17.72 1.84 -12.70
C PRO A 55 16.28 1.82 -12.20
N ILE A 56 15.54 2.92 -12.40
CA ILE A 56 14.17 3.06 -11.87
C ILE A 56 13.22 1.94 -12.33
N ASP A 57 13.37 1.44 -13.55
CA ASP A 57 12.55 0.35 -14.07
C ASP A 57 12.70 -0.96 -13.29
N GLU A 58 13.89 -1.24 -12.75
CA GLU A 58 14.13 -2.38 -11.87
C GLU A 58 13.49 -2.15 -10.49
N CYS A 59 13.56 -0.92 -9.98
CA CYS A 59 12.90 -0.54 -8.72
C CYS A 59 11.37 -0.67 -8.81
N ARG A 60 10.77 -0.39 -9.98
CA ARG A 60 9.32 -0.55 -10.21
C ARG A 60 8.85 -2.00 -10.08
N LYS A 61 9.70 -3.01 -10.27
CA LYS A 61 9.33 -4.44 -10.18
C LYS A 61 8.87 -4.88 -8.79
N LYS A 62 9.20 -4.10 -7.75
CA LYS A 62 8.72 -4.34 -6.37
C LYS A 62 7.37 -3.70 -6.09
N ILE A 63 6.81 -2.94 -7.02
CA ILE A 63 5.59 -2.15 -6.83
C ILE A 63 4.49 -2.66 -7.74
N TRP A 64 3.39 -3.09 -7.12
CA TRP A 64 2.23 -3.66 -7.78
C TRP A 64 1.00 -2.79 -7.55
N LEU A 65 0.12 -2.73 -8.55
CA LEU A 65 -1.07 -1.89 -8.48
C LEU A 65 -2.30 -2.69 -8.93
N VAL A 66 -3.41 -2.53 -8.20
CA VAL A 66 -4.71 -3.11 -8.50
C VAL A 66 -5.66 -1.97 -8.88
N ASP A 67 -6.33 -2.09 -10.03
CA ASP A 67 -7.35 -1.16 -10.48
C ASP A 67 -8.75 -1.81 -10.49
N SER A 68 -9.74 -1.12 -11.05
CA SER A 68 -11.12 -1.61 -11.09
C SER A 68 -11.31 -2.93 -11.85
N LYS A 69 -10.30 -3.39 -12.60
CA LYS A 69 -10.32 -4.67 -13.31
C LYS A 69 -9.29 -5.67 -12.74
N GLY A 70 -8.77 -5.43 -11.53
CA GLY A 70 -7.81 -6.31 -10.87
C GLY A 70 -6.35 -5.88 -11.03
N LEU A 71 -5.42 -6.81 -10.80
CA LEU A 71 -3.98 -6.59 -10.84
C LEU A 71 -3.50 -6.12 -12.22
N ILE A 72 -2.69 -5.06 -12.24
CA ILE A 72 -2.05 -4.53 -13.44
C ILE A 72 -0.87 -5.45 -13.80
N VAL A 73 -1.00 -6.14 -14.94
CA VAL A 73 -0.04 -7.14 -15.42
C VAL A 73 0.20 -7.01 -16.93
N SER A 74 1.30 -7.60 -17.41
CA SER A 74 1.76 -7.50 -18.80
C SER A 74 0.71 -7.94 -19.83
N THR A 75 -0.08 -8.98 -19.54
CA THR A 75 -1.16 -9.48 -20.41
C THR A 75 -2.29 -8.47 -20.60
N ARG A 76 -2.41 -7.45 -19.73
CA ARG A 76 -3.39 -6.37 -19.85
C ARG A 76 -2.85 -5.12 -20.54
N LYS A 77 -1.55 -5.05 -20.85
CA LYS A 77 -0.81 -3.81 -21.19
C LYS A 77 -1.42 -3.00 -22.33
N GLU A 78 -1.98 -3.66 -23.35
CA GLU A 78 -2.61 -2.97 -24.49
C GLU A 78 -3.91 -2.24 -24.12
N SER A 79 -4.63 -2.71 -23.11
CA SER A 79 -5.87 -2.09 -22.63
C SER A 79 -5.66 -0.99 -21.57
N LEU A 80 -4.42 -0.80 -21.11
CA LEU A 80 -4.09 0.13 -20.04
C LEU A 80 -3.83 1.54 -20.56
N GLN A 81 -4.24 2.53 -19.76
CA GLN A 81 -3.78 3.91 -19.94
C GLN A 81 -2.25 3.99 -19.87
N HIS A 82 -1.65 4.91 -20.62
CA HIS A 82 -0.19 5.02 -20.75
C HIS A 82 0.55 5.06 -19.40
N PHE A 83 0.07 5.86 -18.45
CA PHE A 83 0.67 6.01 -17.12
C PHE A 83 0.62 4.74 -16.25
N LYS A 84 -0.21 3.75 -16.61
CA LYS A 84 -0.26 2.45 -15.93
C LYS A 84 0.70 1.42 -16.52
N LYS A 85 1.13 1.61 -17.77
CA LYS A 85 1.98 0.63 -18.50
C LYS A 85 3.33 0.34 -17.82
N PRO A 86 4.01 1.29 -17.14
CA PRO A 86 5.25 1.00 -16.40
C PRO A 86 5.09 0.01 -15.25
N TRP A 87 3.86 -0.19 -14.77
CA TRP A 87 3.52 -1.07 -13.65
C TRP A 87 2.98 -2.42 -14.08
N ALA A 88 2.90 -2.67 -15.39
CA ALA A 88 2.37 -3.89 -15.97
C ALA A 88 3.45 -4.97 -16.09
N HIS A 89 3.83 -5.51 -14.94
CA HIS A 89 4.85 -6.55 -14.81
C HIS A 89 4.34 -7.92 -15.26
N GLU A 90 5.25 -8.85 -15.53
CA GLU A 90 4.89 -10.24 -15.82
C GLU A 90 4.37 -10.92 -14.54
N HIS A 91 3.09 -11.33 -14.58
CA HIS A 91 2.42 -12.10 -13.53
C HIS A 91 1.08 -12.63 -14.09
N GLU A 92 0.55 -13.69 -13.49
CA GLU A 92 -0.81 -14.14 -13.78
C GLU A 92 -1.83 -13.05 -13.43
N HIS A 93 -2.90 -12.94 -14.22
CA HIS A 93 -3.93 -11.96 -13.91
C HIS A 93 -4.75 -12.38 -12.68
N VAL A 94 -4.92 -11.45 -11.74
CA VAL A 94 -5.71 -11.64 -10.54
C VAL A 94 -6.81 -10.58 -10.48
N GLY A 95 -8.05 -11.00 -10.23
CA GLY A 95 -9.24 -10.16 -10.38
C GLY A 95 -9.60 -9.28 -9.17
N ASN A 96 -9.12 -9.64 -7.96
CA ASN A 96 -9.48 -8.93 -6.72
C ASN A 96 -8.27 -8.69 -5.81
N LEU A 97 -8.46 -7.85 -4.79
CA LEU A 97 -7.39 -7.44 -3.88
C LEU A 97 -6.88 -8.58 -3.00
N LEU A 98 -7.77 -9.41 -2.44
CA LEU A 98 -7.40 -10.49 -1.53
C LEU A 98 -6.47 -11.48 -2.23
N ASP A 99 -6.85 -11.92 -3.43
CA ASP A 99 -6.02 -12.80 -4.24
C ASP A 99 -4.69 -12.13 -4.63
N ALA A 100 -4.70 -10.82 -4.90
CA ALA A 100 -3.47 -10.08 -5.19
C ALA A 100 -2.54 -10.03 -3.97
N VAL A 101 -3.08 -9.85 -2.75
CA VAL A 101 -2.31 -9.92 -1.50
C VAL A 101 -1.72 -11.31 -1.32
N ASN A 102 -2.48 -12.37 -1.56
CA ASN A 102 -2.01 -13.75 -1.41
C ASN A 102 -0.95 -14.14 -2.44
N ALA A 103 -1.08 -13.67 -3.68
CA ALA A 103 -0.14 -13.95 -4.76
C ALA A 103 1.15 -13.15 -4.64
N ILE A 104 1.05 -11.83 -4.41
CA ILE A 104 2.20 -10.92 -4.35
C ILE A 104 2.94 -11.01 -3.01
N LYS A 105 2.22 -11.35 -1.93
CA LYS A 105 2.70 -11.33 -0.55
C LYS A 105 3.39 -9.99 -0.19
N PRO A 106 2.69 -8.84 -0.33
CA PRO A 106 3.29 -7.54 -0.09
C PRO A 106 3.63 -7.35 1.40
N THR A 107 4.68 -6.59 1.66
CA THR A 107 5.00 -6.11 3.02
C THR A 107 4.32 -4.77 3.33
N VAL A 108 3.94 -4.04 2.27
CA VAL A 108 3.30 -2.72 2.34
C VAL A 108 2.03 -2.72 1.50
N LEU A 109 0.90 -2.38 2.11
CA LEU A 109 -0.39 -2.24 1.45
C LEU A 109 -0.86 -0.78 1.51
N ILE A 110 -1.18 -0.20 0.35
CA ILE A 110 -1.48 1.24 0.22
C ILE A 110 -2.81 1.44 -0.51
N GLY A 111 -3.75 2.10 0.15
CA GLY A 111 -5.09 2.38 -0.36
C GLY A 111 -5.19 3.80 -0.89
N THR A 112 -5.52 3.94 -2.17
CA THR A 112 -5.75 5.22 -2.87
C THR A 112 -6.94 5.12 -3.83
N SER A 113 -7.90 4.26 -3.47
CA SER A 113 -8.98 3.84 -4.37
C SER A 113 -10.17 4.80 -4.42
N GLY A 114 -10.32 5.63 -3.39
CA GLY A 114 -11.52 6.42 -3.14
C GLY A 114 -12.75 5.58 -2.83
N LYS A 115 -12.58 4.31 -2.41
CA LYS A 115 -13.65 3.37 -2.07
C LYS A 115 -13.46 2.82 -0.67
N GLY A 116 -14.36 3.20 0.23
CA GLY A 116 -14.33 2.76 1.62
C GLY A 116 -14.50 1.25 1.80
N GLN A 117 -14.00 0.74 2.92
CA GLN A 117 -14.21 -0.65 3.37
C GLN A 117 -13.68 -1.72 2.39
N THR A 118 -12.64 -1.39 1.63
CA THR A 118 -12.04 -2.31 0.65
C THR A 118 -10.85 -3.08 1.21
N PHE A 119 -10.21 -2.62 2.29
CA PHE A 119 -9.31 -3.44 3.08
C PHE A 119 -10.16 -4.21 4.09
N THR A 120 -10.74 -5.32 3.63
CA THR A 120 -11.60 -6.16 4.47
C THR A 120 -10.79 -6.88 5.56
N GLN A 121 -11.48 -7.50 6.51
CA GLN A 121 -10.83 -8.32 7.54
C GLN A 121 -9.94 -9.38 6.93
N GLU A 122 -10.41 -10.09 5.89
CA GLU A 122 -9.64 -11.13 5.20
C GLU A 122 -8.37 -10.57 4.55
N VAL A 123 -8.45 -9.35 3.98
CA VAL A 123 -7.28 -8.68 3.39
C VAL A 123 -6.25 -8.34 4.47
N VAL A 124 -6.68 -7.76 5.59
CA VAL A 124 -5.78 -7.36 6.68
C VAL A 124 -5.21 -8.59 7.39
N GLU A 125 -5.99 -9.62 7.63
CA GLU A 125 -5.52 -10.89 8.19
C GLU A 125 -4.56 -11.60 7.24
N ALA A 126 -4.83 -11.60 5.93
CA ALA A 126 -3.96 -12.21 4.94
C ALA A 126 -2.57 -11.56 4.95
N ILE A 127 -2.48 -10.23 4.80
CA ILE A 127 -1.17 -9.55 4.87
C ILE A 127 -0.49 -9.74 6.22
N SER A 128 -1.27 -9.79 7.31
CA SER A 128 -0.75 -10.01 8.67
C SER A 128 -0.28 -11.46 8.90
N SER A 129 -0.66 -12.43 8.06
CA SER A 129 -0.30 -13.84 8.23
C SER A 129 1.14 -14.15 7.82
N PHE A 130 1.72 -13.35 6.92
CA PHE A 130 3.08 -13.52 6.41
C PHE A 130 4.00 -12.33 6.67
N ASN A 131 3.50 -11.29 7.36
CA ASN A 131 4.30 -10.17 7.85
C ASN A 131 4.16 -10.08 9.36
N GLU A 132 5.27 -10.00 10.09
CA GLU A 132 5.25 -9.79 11.54
C GLU A 132 4.69 -8.41 11.89
N MET A 133 5.10 -7.37 11.16
CA MET A 133 4.60 -6.00 11.26
C MET A 133 4.21 -5.48 9.86
N PRO A 134 3.00 -5.78 9.36
CA PRO A 134 2.56 -5.28 8.06
C PRO A 134 2.39 -3.76 8.08
N ILE A 135 2.84 -3.07 7.03
CA ILE A 135 2.59 -1.64 6.86
C ILE A 135 1.30 -1.47 6.06
N ILE A 136 0.31 -0.79 6.63
CA ILE A 136 -1.02 -0.61 6.03
C ILE A 136 -1.37 0.88 6.03
N LEU A 137 -1.52 1.46 4.84
CA LEU A 137 -1.85 2.87 4.65
C LEU A 137 -3.23 3.02 4.00
N ALA A 138 -4.24 3.50 4.73
CA ALA A 138 -5.60 3.72 4.23
C ALA A 138 -5.83 5.22 3.92
N LEU A 139 -5.46 5.65 2.71
CA LEU A 139 -5.26 7.08 2.41
C LEU A 139 -6.48 7.75 1.76
N SER A 140 -7.52 7.00 1.43
CA SER A 140 -8.70 7.58 0.80
C SER A 140 -9.48 8.48 1.76
N ASN A 141 -9.89 9.63 1.24
CA ASN A 141 -10.59 10.69 1.96
C ASN A 141 -11.99 10.93 1.37
N PRO A 142 -12.98 11.37 2.17
CA PRO A 142 -12.96 11.53 3.65
C PRO A 142 -13.03 10.17 4.37
N THR A 143 -13.19 10.15 5.70
CA THR A 143 -13.26 8.93 6.54
C THR A 143 -14.19 7.85 5.99
N SER A 144 -15.33 8.22 5.38
CA SER A 144 -16.27 7.27 4.77
C SER A 144 -15.72 6.54 3.53
N GLN A 145 -14.63 7.05 2.95
CA GLN A 145 -13.92 6.44 1.83
C GLN A 145 -12.62 5.76 2.22
N ALA A 146 -12.22 5.81 3.50
CA ALA A 146 -11.03 5.12 3.99
C ALA A 146 -11.16 3.61 3.76
N GLU A 147 -10.09 2.99 3.24
CA GLU A 147 -10.09 1.57 2.90
C GLU A 147 -10.41 0.66 4.11
N CYS A 148 -9.97 1.05 5.31
CA CYS A 148 -10.42 0.53 6.60
C CYS A 148 -10.22 1.60 7.69
N THR A 149 -10.82 1.40 8.86
CA THR A 149 -10.59 2.26 10.04
C THR A 149 -9.31 1.86 10.78
N ALA A 150 -8.83 2.74 11.67
CA ALA A 150 -7.74 2.41 12.58
C ALA A 150 -8.08 1.21 13.50
N GLU A 151 -9.30 1.20 14.04
CA GLU A 151 -9.77 0.10 14.91
C GLU A 151 -9.77 -1.25 14.19
N GLN A 152 -10.25 -1.26 12.94
CA GLN A 152 -10.23 -2.43 12.07
C GLN A 152 -8.79 -2.90 11.80
N ALA A 153 -7.90 -1.99 11.38
CA ALA A 153 -6.52 -2.33 11.09
C ALA A 153 -5.78 -2.93 12.29
N TYR A 154 -5.91 -2.32 13.48
CA TYR A 154 -5.28 -2.85 14.69
C TYR A 154 -5.93 -4.14 15.17
N THR A 155 -7.25 -4.25 15.16
CA THR A 155 -7.94 -5.46 15.63
C THR A 155 -7.61 -6.67 14.75
N TRP A 156 -7.73 -6.52 13.43
CA TRP A 156 -7.53 -7.62 12.48
C TRP A 156 -6.05 -8.01 12.32
N SER A 157 -5.11 -7.08 12.56
CA SER A 157 -3.67 -7.39 12.60
C SER A 157 -3.18 -7.87 13.97
N LYS A 158 -4.05 -7.97 14.97
CA LYS A 158 -3.70 -8.27 16.38
C LYS A 158 -2.71 -7.27 16.98
N GLY A 159 -2.89 -5.98 16.67
CA GLY A 159 -2.09 -4.86 17.17
C GLY A 159 -0.71 -4.72 16.51
N ARG A 160 -0.42 -5.50 15.47
CA ARG A 160 0.92 -5.55 14.86
C ARG A 160 1.10 -4.61 13.66
N ALA A 161 0.00 -4.18 13.02
CA ALA A 161 0.10 -3.30 11.87
C ALA A 161 0.73 -1.95 12.24
N VAL A 162 1.64 -1.48 11.39
CA VAL A 162 2.02 -0.06 11.34
C VAL A 162 1.01 0.62 10.44
N PHE A 163 0.10 1.38 11.05
CA PHE A 163 -1.05 1.95 10.37
C PHE A 163 -0.98 3.48 10.27
N ALA A 164 -1.31 4.00 9.09
CA ALA A 164 -1.57 5.42 8.89
C ALA A 164 -2.72 5.64 7.91
N THR A 165 -3.32 6.83 7.96
CA THR A 165 -4.62 7.15 7.35
C THR A 165 -4.62 8.52 6.69
N GLY A 166 -5.42 8.71 5.65
CA GLY A 166 -5.62 10.04 5.05
C GLY A 166 -6.51 10.96 5.89
N SER A 167 -7.48 10.37 6.60
CA SER A 167 -8.44 11.07 7.46
C SER A 167 -8.13 10.82 8.94
N PRO A 168 -8.44 11.76 9.85
CA PRO A 168 -8.18 11.58 11.26
C PRO A 168 -9.04 10.44 11.84
N PHE A 169 -8.45 9.67 12.74
CA PHE A 169 -9.12 8.65 13.56
C PHE A 169 -8.69 8.83 15.02
N ASP A 170 -9.59 8.53 15.94
CA ASP A 170 -9.29 8.54 17.37
C ASP A 170 -8.25 7.46 17.74
N PRO A 171 -7.52 7.64 18.84
CA PRO A 171 -6.67 6.59 19.39
C PRO A 171 -7.45 5.30 19.65
N VAL A 172 -6.81 4.16 19.40
CA VAL A 172 -7.40 2.83 19.56
C VAL A 172 -6.72 2.11 20.72
N GLU A 173 -7.50 1.62 21.68
CA GLU A 173 -6.99 0.70 22.69
C GLU A 173 -7.11 -0.74 22.19
N TYR A 174 -5.99 -1.46 22.16
CA TYR A 174 -5.96 -2.88 21.83
C TYR A 174 -5.05 -3.62 22.81
N ASN A 175 -5.57 -4.64 23.49
CA ASN A 175 -4.85 -5.44 24.50
C ASN A 175 -4.06 -4.60 25.53
N GLY A 176 -4.66 -3.54 26.05
CA GLY A 176 -4.04 -2.67 27.06
C GLY A 176 -2.97 -1.72 26.53
N LYS A 177 -2.80 -1.62 25.21
CA LYS A 177 -1.91 -0.65 24.55
C LYS A 177 -2.75 0.35 23.76
N THR A 178 -2.44 1.65 23.93
CA THR A 178 -3.02 2.71 23.12
C THR A 178 -2.21 2.90 21.84
N HIS A 179 -2.88 2.83 20.69
CA HIS A 179 -2.34 3.07 19.38
C HIS A 179 -2.87 4.40 18.83
N VAL A 180 -1.97 5.33 18.50
CA VAL A 180 -2.32 6.61 17.89
C VAL A 180 -1.97 6.54 16.41
N PRO A 181 -2.95 6.41 15.49
CA PRO A 181 -2.67 6.29 14.06
C PRO A 181 -2.12 7.61 13.51
N GLY A 182 -1.07 7.53 12.68
CA GLY A 182 -0.53 8.69 11.97
C GLY A 182 -1.47 9.15 10.86
N GLN A 183 -1.50 10.46 10.60
CA GLN A 183 -2.23 11.03 9.46
C GLN A 183 -1.26 11.43 8.34
N VAL A 184 -1.64 11.15 7.09
CA VAL A 184 -0.82 11.30 5.89
C VAL A 184 -1.54 12.14 4.84
#